data_AF-A0A8E2BDQ4-F1
#
_entry.id   AF-A0A8E2BDQ4-F1
#
_cell.length_a   1.000
_cell.length_b   1.000
_cell.length_c   1.000
_cell.angle_alpha   90.00
_cell.angle_beta   90.00
_cell.angle_gamma   90.00
#
_symmetry.space_group_name_H-M   'P 1'
#
loop_
_entity.id
_entity.type
_entity.pdbx_description
1 polymer ?
#
loop_
_entity_poly.entity_id
_entity_poly.type
_entity_poly.pdbx_seq_one_letter_code
_entity_poly.pdbx_strand_id
1 'polypeptide(L)' 'MTNRPSTMPNARNNKTAAKLATNIRRELATESNLRVLEALPAFQADDHLPNKFRRLLDRLDAAEQDKPLRKMLSTI' A
#
# COMPACT_ATOMS: atom_id res chain seq x y z
N MET A 1 2.65 44.36 8.54
CA MET A 1 2.11 43.51 7.45
C MET A 1 3.28 42.68 6.90
N THR A 2 3.42 41.43 7.32
CA THR A 2 4.54 40.55 6.90
C THR A 2 4.00 39.45 6.00
N ASN A 3 4.26 39.56 4.69
CA ASN A 3 3.87 38.56 3.71
C ASN A 3 4.81 37.35 3.81
N ARG A 4 4.33 36.24 4.38
CA ARG A 4 5.02 34.94 4.26
C ARG A 4 4.80 34.38 2.86
N PRO A 5 5.83 33.94 2.14
CA PRO A 5 5.63 33.23 0.89
C PRO A 5 5.02 31.86 1.21
N SER A 6 3.78 31.66 0.79
CA SER A 6 3.12 30.36 0.79
C SER A 6 3.87 29.44 -0.17
N THR A 7 4.66 28.51 0.36
CA THR A 7 5.20 27.39 -0.41
C THR A 7 4.03 26.54 -0.90
N MET A 8 3.61 26.76 -2.15
CA MET A 8 2.68 25.86 -2.82
C MET A 8 3.38 24.50 -2.98
N PRO A 9 2.75 23.38 -2.57
CA PRO A 9 3.28 22.06 -2.90
C PRO A 9 3.27 21.92 -4.42
N ASN A 10 4.46 21.76 -4.99
CA ASN A 10 4.70 21.71 -6.42
C ASN A 10 4.03 20.47 -7.04
N ALA A 11 2.74 20.54 -7.39
CA ALA A 11 1.93 19.41 -7.89
C ALA A 11 2.55 18.58 -9.04
N ARG A 12 3.58 19.09 -9.73
CA ARG A 12 4.39 18.32 -10.68
C ARG A 12 5.19 17.19 -10.03
N ASN A 13 5.67 17.35 -8.78
CA ASN A 13 6.42 16.32 -8.08
C ASN A 13 5.55 15.08 -7.77
N ASN A 14 4.27 15.29 -7.44
CA ASN A 14 3.34 14.21 -7.07
C ASN A 14 2.98 13.31 -8.26
N LYS A 15 2.80 13.87 -9.47
CA LYS A 15 2.51 13.05 -10.67
C LYS A 15 3.71 12.17 -11.06
N THR A 16 4.92 12.72 -10.95
CA THR A 16 6.15 11.98 -11.21
C THR A 16 6.39 10.90 -10.14
N ALA A 17 6.13 11.22 -8.87
CA ALA A 17 6.24 10.28 -7.77
C ALA A 17 5.23 9.13 -7.89
N ALA A 18 3.98 9.42 -8.25
CA ALA A 18 2.96 8.39 -8.45
C ALA A 18 3.33 7.44 -9.60
N LYS A 19 3.78 8.00 -10.74
CA LYS A 19 4.26 7.20 -11.87
C LYS A 19 5.48 6.36 -11.52
N LEU A 20 6.44 6.94 -10.80
CA LEU A 20 7.63 6.24 -10.31
C LEU A 20 7.24 5.10 -9.37
N ALA A 21 6.36 5.34 -8.40
CA ALA A 21 5.88 4.31 -7.48
C ALA A 21 5.14 3.18 -8.20
N THR A 22 4.38 3.48 -9.25
CA THR A 22 3.75 2.45 -10.09
C THR A 22 4.79 1.63 -10.84
N ASN A 23 5.79 2.28 -11.43
CA ASN A 23 6.87 1.58 -12.12
C ASN A 23 7.68 0.70 -11.17
N ILE A 24 8.06 1.22 -10.00
CA ILE A 24 8.76 0.45 -8.96
C ILE A 24 7.95 -0.79 -8.58
N ARG A 25 6.66 -0.64 -8.29
CA ARG A 25 5.78 -1.79 -7.96
C ARG A 25 5.74 -2.82 -9.08
N ARG A 26 5.68 -2.37 -10.34
CA ARG A 26 5.67 -3.28 -11.51
C ARG A 26 6.96 -4.08 -11.63
N GLU A 27 8.12 -3.43 -11.47
CA GLU A 27 9.42 -4.11 -11.56
C GLU A 27 9.64 -5.07 -10.39
N LEU A 28 9.24 -4.69 -9.17
CA LEU A 28 9.31 -5.56 -7.99
C LEU A 28 8.36 -6.76 -8.07
N ALA A 29 7.23 -6.62 -8.79
CA ALA A 29 6.26 -7.70 -9.00
C ALA A 29 6.67 -8.70 -10.10
N THR A 30 7.82 -8.51 -10.75
CA THR A 30 8.34 -9.53 -11.67
C THR A 30 8.77 -10.78 -10.91
N GLU A 31 8.53 -11.96 -11.47
CA GLU A 31 8.78 -13.24 -10.78
C GLU A 31 10.24 -13.41 -10.34
N SER A 32 11.19 -12.98 -11.19
CA SER A 32 12.61 -13.01 -10.86
C SER A 32 12.97 -12.12 -9.66
N ASN A 33 12.43 -10.91 -9.60
CA ASN A 33 12.69 -9.99 -8.49
C ASN A 33 11.99 -10.46 -7.22
N LEU A 34 10.78 -11.01 -7.34
CA LEU A 34 10.05 -11.58 -6.22
C LEU A 34 10.85 -12.71 -5.55
N ARG A 35 11.37 -13.66 -6.35
CA ARG A 35 12.23 -14.75 -5.85
C ARG A 35 13.49 -14.24 -5.14
N VAL A 36 14.10 -13.17 -5.64
CA VAL A 36 15.27 -12.54 -5.01
C VAL A 36 14.90 -11.90 -3.68
N LEU A 37 13.78 -11.16 -3.63
CA LEU A 37 13.30 -10.55 -2.39
C LEU A 37 12.94 -11.62 -1.36
N GLU A 38 12.21 -12.66 -1.74
CA GLU A 38 11.86 -13.78 -0.84
C GLU A 38 13.08 -14.52 -0.28
N ALA A 39 14.21 -14.52 -1.00
CA ALA A 39 15.46 -15.09 -0.51
C ALA A 39 16.15 -14.21 0.55
N LEU A 40 15.81 -12.92 0.67
CA LEU A 40 16.43 -12.00 1.63
C LEU A 40 15.78 -12.13 3.01
N PRO A 41 16.55 -12.23 4.11
CA PRO A 41 16.00 -12.37 5.46
C PRO A 41 15.03 -11.26 5.89
N ALA A 42 15.19 -10.04 5.37
CA ALA A 42 14.31 -8.91 5.69
C ALA A 42 12.93 -8.97 4.99
N PHE A 43 12.78 -9.83 4.00
CA PHE A 43 11.61 -9.96 3.13
C PHE A 43 11.03 -11.38 3.14
N GLN A 44 11.72 -12.34 3.76
CA GLN A 44 11.12 -13.59 4.19
C GLN A 44 9.89 -13.26 5.04
N ALA A 45 8.80 -13.97 4.80
CA ALA A 45 7.65 -13.91 5.68
C ALA A 45 8.15 -14.33 7.07
N ASP A 46 8.21 -13.39 8.00
CA ASP A 46 8.47 -13.71 9.39
C ASP A 46 7.34 -14.66 9.81
N ASP A 47 7.67 -15.92 10.09
CA ASP A 47 6.72 -16.92 10.58
C ASP A 47 5.96 -16.38 11.81
N HIS A 48 6.58 -15.43 12.52
CA HIS A 48 5.96 -14.58 13.51
C HIS A 48 5.59 -13.21 12.91
N LEU A 49 4.52 -13.15 12.12
CA LEU A 49 3.90 -11.88 11.75
C LEU A 49 3.67 -11.07 13.05
N PRO A 50 4.31 -9.88 13.22
CA PRO A 50 4.18 -9.13 14.45
C PRO A 50 2.72 -8.92 14.83
N ASN A 51 2.36 -9.17 16.09
CA ASN A 51 0.97 -9.10 16.60
C ASN A 51 0.24 -7.81 16.20
N LYS A 52 0.99 -6.72 16.02
CA LYS A 52 0.47 -5.42 15.54
C LYS A 52 -0.10 -5.51 14.12
N PHE A 53 0.57 -6.19 13.21
CA PHE A 53 0.09 -6.38 11.84
C PHE A 53 -1.10 -7.34 11.80
N ARG A 54 -1.08 -8.41 12.60
CA ARG A 54 -2.23 -9.31 12.71
C ARG A 54 -3.51 -8.57 13.14
N ARG A 55 -3.41 -7.77 14.21
CA ARG A 55 -4.52 -6.91 14.68
C ARG A 55 -4.98 -5.92 13.63
N LEU A 56 -4.09 -5.42 12.77
CA LEU A 56 -4.46 -4.50 11.70
C LEU A 56 -5.23 -5.21 10.59
N LEU A 57 -4.79 -6.40 10.20
CA LEU A 57 -5.49 -7.26 9.23
C LEU A 57 -6.87 -7.66 9.76
N ASP A 58 -6.97 -8.10 11.01
CA ASP A 58 -8.26 -8.45 11.64
C ASP A 58 -9.25 -7.26 11.62
N ARG A 59 -8.75 -6.02 11.78
CA ARG A 59 -9.56 -4.80 11.68
C ARG A 59 -9.98 -4.47 10.24
N LEU A 60 -9.13 -4.76 9.27
CA LEU A 60 -9.45 -4.58 7.85
C LEU A 60 -10.51 -5.60 7.42
N ASP A 61 -10.35 -6.87 7.80
CA ASP A 61 -11.33 -7.92 7.56
C ASP A 61 -12.67 -7.57 8.21
N ALA A 62 -12.66 -7.14 9.47
CA ALA A 62 -13.89 -6.70 10.14
C ALA A 62 -14.56 -5.52 9.41
N ALA A 63 -13.79 -4.53 8.94
CA ALA A 63 -14.33 -3.39 8.20
C ALA A 63 -14.83 -3.77 6.79
N GLU A 64 -14.27 -4.82 6.19
CA GLU A 64 -14.74 -5.37 4.91
C GLU A 64 -16.05 -6.13 5.08
N GLN A 65 -16.20 -6.89 6.18
CA GLN A 65 -17.45 -7.58 6.51
C GLN A 65 -18.55 -6.63 7.00
N ASP A 66 -18.19 -5.53 7.66
CA ASP A 66 -19.12 -4.50 8.16
C ASP A 66 -19.59 -3.55 7.05
N LYS A 67 -18.92 -3.53 5.90
CA LYS A 67 -19.40 -2.78 4.73
C LYS A 67 -20.61 -3.51 4.10
N PRO A 68 -21.79 -2.87 4.00
CA PRO A 68 -22.97 -3.45 3.33
C PRO A 68 -22.81 -3.62 1.80
N LEU A 69 -21.60 -3.46 1.25
CA LEU A 69 -21.32 -3.50 -0.18
C LEU A 69 -21.34 -4.93 -0.76
N ARG A 70 -21.27 -5.99 0.06
CA ARG A 70 -21.43 -7.37 -0.44
C ARG A 70 -22.90 -7.75 -0.69
N LYS A 71 -23.86 -7.06 -0.06
CA LYS A 71 -25.30 -7.34 -0.25
C LYS A 71 -25.84 -6.79 -1.58
N MET A 72 -25.18 -5.77 -2.15
CA MET A 72 -25.58 -5.19 -3.44
C MET A 72 -25.08 -6.00 -4.66
N LEU A 73 -23.97 -6.72 -4.53
CA LEU A 73 -23.39 -7.50 -5.65
C LEU A 73 -23.96 -8.92 -5.77
N SER A 74 -24.66 -9.44 -4.75
CA SER A 74 -25.32 -10.74 -4.80
C SER A 74 -26.80 -10.68 -5.21
N THR A 75 -27.29 -9.51 -5.66
CA THR A 75 -28.70 -9.28 -6.04
C THR A 75 -28.86 -9.12 -7.57
N ILE A 76 -27.83 -9.41 -8.36
CA ILE A 76 -27.92 -9.54 -9.83
C ILE A 76 -27.78 -11.02 -10.17
#